data_AF-J9UMA2-F1
#
_entry.id   AF-J9UMA2-F1
#
_cell.length_a   1.000
_cell.length_b   1.000
_cell.length_c   1.000
_cell.angle_alpha   90.00
_cell.angle_beta   90.00
_cell.angle_gamma   90.00
#
_symmetry.space_group_name_H-M   'P 1'
#
loop_
_entity.id
_entity.type
_entity.pdbx_description
1 polymer ?
#
loop_
_entity_poly.entity_id
_entity_poly.type
_entity_poly.pdbx_seq_one_letter_code
_entity_poly.pdbx_strand_id
1 'polypeptide(L)'
;MFSISLFAQWEVNIGGDLMFIINKDMENTSALVIAVNTSIADDYLSVYDKYSIAAVMFYSDKIKIKNDYTLHIKKKSNNYITYYISSKYVVGTNDLVYIAIGDTQNGVMANNLIRILLDSVSVELYDDDDILLGNYNLKGLQEALKENLGDTEWYDKEIEN
;
A
#
# COMPACT_ATOMS: atom_id res chain seq x y z
N MET A 1 -26.94 -15.70 -8.32
CA MET A 1 -26.65 -14.28 -8.52
C MET A 1 -25.23 -14.04 -8.08
N PHE A 2 -24.29 -13.87 -9.01
CA PHE A 2 -22.93 -13.46 -8.67
C PHE A 2 -22.92 -11.94 -8.54
N SER A 3 -22.84 -11.45 -7.30
CA SER A 3 -22.56 -10.04 -7.03
C SER A 3 -21.08 -9.83 -7.26
N ILE A 4 -20.70 -9.40 -8.46
CA ILE A 4 -19.35 -8.92 -8.73
C ILE A 4 -19.30 -7.50 -8.19
N SER A 5 -18.59 -7.28 -7.07
CA SER A 5 -18.20 -5.92 -6.68
C SER A 5 -17.28 -5.39 -7.79
N LEU A 6 -17.83 -4.58 -8.70
CA LEU A 6 -17.21 -4.33 -10.01
C LEU A 6 -16.06 -3.30 -9.97
N PHE A 7 -15.83 -2.66 -8.83
CA PHE A 7 -14.76 -1.68 -8.63
C PHE A 7 -14.28 -1.73 -7.17
N ALA A 8 -12.96 -1.81 -6.97
CA ALA A 8 -12.40 -1.39 -5.69
C ALA A 8 -12.69 0.11 -5.55
N GLN A 9 -13.41 0.49 -4.49
CA GLN A 9 -13.62 1.89 -4.17
C GLN A 9 -12.44 2.34 -3.32
N TRP A 10 -11.52 3.08 -3.95
CA TRP A 10 -10.48 3.78 -3.22
C TRP A 10 -11.10 4.97 -2.50
N GLU A 11 -11.02 4.98 -1.18
CA GLU A 11 -11.43 6.12 -0.35
C GLU A 11 -10.22 7.02 -0.12
N VAL A 12 -10.38 8.32 -0.36
CA VAL A 12 -9.32 9.31 -0.11
C VAL A 12 -9.72 10.17 1.07
N ASN A 13 -8.85 10.24 2.08
CA ASN A 13 -8.98 11.11 3.24
C ASN A 13 -7.76 12.02 3.34
N ILE A 14 -7.97 13.31 3.63
CA ILE A 14 -6.89 14.30 3.75
C ILE A 14 -6.98 14.92 5.15
N GLY A 15 -5.86 14.89 5.88
CA GLY A 15 -5.71 15.51 7.20
C GLY A 15 -4.43 16.32 7.27
N GLY A 16 -4.53 17.65 7.10
CA GLY A 16 -3.35 18.51 6.97
C GLY A 16 -2.55 18.14 5.72
N ASP A 17 -1.24 17.95 5.88
CA ASP A 17 -0.31 17.54 4.82
C ASP A 17 -0.26 16.02 4.60
N LEU A 18 -1.15 15.25 5.23
CA LEU A 18 -1.18 13.80 5.11
C LEU A 18 -2.45 13.34 4.39
N MET A 19 -2.26 12.63 3.29
CA MET A 19 -3.33 11.99 2.51
C MET A 19 -3.28 10.48 2.72
N PHE A 20 -4.45 9.85 2.83
CA PHE A 20 -4.62 8.41 2.88
C PHE A 20 -5.51 7.96 1.72
N ILE A 21 -4.99 7.06 0.89
CA ILE A 21 -5.73 6.40 -0.18
C ILE A 21 -5.95 4.93 0.25
N ILE A 22 -7.19 4.58 0.50
CA ILE A 22 -7.58 3.37 1.26
C ILE A 22 -8.36 2.42 0.37
N ASN A 23 -7.98 1.15 0.36
CA ASN A 23 -8.68 0.04 -0.28
C ASN A 23 -9.09 -0.97 0.78
N LYS A 24 -10.40 -1.11 1.00
CA LYS A 24 -10.95 -1.97 2.05
C LYS A 24 -11.37 -3.31 1.49
N ASP A 25 -11.06 -4.35 2.24
CA ASP A 25 -11.63 -5.68 2.08
C ASP A 25 -12.51 -5.97 3.30
N MET A 26 -13.82 -5.85 3.11
CA MET A 26 -14.79 -6.05 4.17
C MET A 26 -14.97 -7.52 4.56
N GLU A 27 -14.64 -8.47 3.68
CA GLU A 27 -14.79 -9.89 3.98
C GLU A 27 -13.76 -10.32 5.04
N ASN A 28 -12.53 -9.84 4.91
CA ASN A 28 -11.47 -10.13 5.89
C ASN A 28 -11.29 -9.04 6.96
N THR A 29 -12.16 -8.04 7.00
CA THR A 29 -12.03 -6.85 7.89
C THR A 29 -10.61 -6.27 7.83
N SER A 30 -10.17 -5.98 6.60
CA SER A 30 -8.79 -5.57 6.33
C SER A 30 -8.75 -4.35 5.40
N ALA A 31 -7.61 -3.66 5.39
CA ALA A 31 -7.39 -2.51 4.52
C ALA A 31 -5.94 -2.41 4.05
N LEU A 32 -5.76 -2.06 2.79
CA LEU A 32 -4.53 -1.55 2.21
C LEU A 32 -4.60 -0.03 2.16
N VAL A 33 -3.58 0.65 2.65
CA VAL A 33 -3.52 2.12 2.69
C VAL A 33 -2.21 2.59 2.08
N ILE A 34 -2.30 3.60 1.21
CA ILE A 34 -1.15 4.41 0.80
C ILE A 34 -1.27 5.75 1.53
N ALA A 35 -0.36 5.99 2.47
CA ALA A 35 -0.23 7.29 3.12
C ALA A 35 0.79 8.13 2.35
N VAL A 36 0.48 9.39 2.07
CA VAL A 36 1.31 10.30 1.28
C VAL A 36 1.43 11.64 1.99
N ASN A 37 2.67 12.13 2.14
CA ASN A 37 2.94 13.49 2.57
C ASN A 37 2.77 14.46 1.39
N THR A 38 1.63 15.16 1.34
CA THR A 38 1.26 16.02 0.22
C THR A 38 2.09 17.29 0.13
N SER A 39 2.80 17.70 1.18
CA SER A 39 3.67 18.89 1.14
C SER A 39 4.90 18.73 0.24
N ILE A 40 5.22 17.48 -0.15
CA ILE A 40 6.37 17.12 -0.99
C ILE A 40 5.97 16.27 -2.19
N ALA A 41 4.80 15.61 -2.15
CA ALA A 41 4.40 14.64 -3.17
C ALA A 41 3.87 15.26 -4.47
N ASP A 42 3.52 16.56 -4.47
CA ASP A 42 2.94 17.29 -5.61
C ASP A 42 3.99 18.00 -6.50
N ASP A 43 5.28 17.89 -6.16
CA ASP A 43 6.39 18.41 -6.96
C ASP A 43 6.87 17.38 -8.00
N TYR A 44 7.13 17.84 -9.23
CA TYR A 44 7.78 17.05 -10.28
C TYR A 44 9.17 16.53 -9.87
N LEU A 45 9.90 17.29 -9.04
CA LEU A 45 11.23 16.94 -8.54
C LEU A 45 11.20 16.14 -7.23
N SER A 46 10.02 15.74 -6.76
CA SER A 46 9.82 14.95 -5.52
C SER A 46 10.71 13.70 -5.44
N VAL A 47 11.07 13.08 -6.57
CA VAL A 47 12.00 11.92 -6.62
C VAL A 47 13.37 12.21 -5.99
N TYR A 48 13.81 13.48 -5.92
CA TYR A 48 15.07 13.89 -5.33
C TYR A 48 14.96 14.17 -3.81
N ASP A 49 13.74 14.33 -3.29
CA ASP A 49 13.45 14.40 -1.86
C ASP A 49 13.33 12.98 -1.30
N LYS A 50 14.50 12.35 -1.13
CA LYS A 50 14.69 10.92 -0.78
C LYS A 50 13.99 10.43 0.51
N TYR A 51 13.33 11.29 1.28
CA TYR A 51 12.85 10.93 2.63
C TYR A 51 11.33 11.02 2.75
N SER A 52 10.70 9.83 2.72
CA SER A 52 9.36 9.56 3.26
C SER A 52 8.19 10.28 2.60
N ILE A 53 8.17 10.33 1.26
CA ILE A 53 7.01 10.82 0.48
C ILE A 53 5.77 9.98 0.78
N ALA A 54 5.91 8.66 0.84
CA ALA A 54 4.80 7.75 1.07
C ALA A 54 5.16 6.57 1.98
N ALA A 55 4.12 5.97 2.54
CA ALA A 55 4.15 4.70 3.24
C ALA A 55 3.03 3.80 2.72
N VAL A 56 3.28 2.49 2.67
CA VAL A 56 2.26 1.47 2.39
C VAL A 56 1.94 0.78 3.71
N MET A 57 0.67 0.79 4.09
CA MET A 57 0.20 0.17 5.31
C MET A 57 -0.82 -0.93 5.01
N PHE A 58 -0.76 -1.99 5.80
CA PHE A 58 -1.77 -3.05 5.80
C PHE A 58 -2.35 -3.21 7.19
N TYR A 59 -3.67 -3.23 7.26
CA TYR A 59 -4.42 -3.50 8.48
C TYR A 59 -5.28 -4.76 8.29
N SER A 60 -5.35 -5.58 9.33
CA SER A 60 -6.36 -6.61 9.54
C SER A 60 -6.46 -6.85 11.05
N ASP A 61 -7.66 -7.15 11.54
CA ASP A 61 -7.90 -7.53 12.95
C ASP A 61 -7.12 -8.78 13.39
N LYS A 62 -6.60 -9.55 12.44
CA LYS A 62 -5.80 -10.76 12.66
C LYS A 62 -4.28 -10.52 12.67
N ILE A 63 -3.80 -9.30 12.39
CA ILE A 63 -2.37 -8.99 12.44
C ILE A 63 -1.88 -9.06 13.89
N LYS A 64 -0.72 -9.68 14.10
CA LYS A 64 -0.09 -9.96 15.39
C LYS A 64 1.29 -9.30 15.43
N ILE A 65 1.64 -8.75 16.58
CA ILE A 65 2.98 -8.20 16.83
C ILE A 65 4.03 -9.31 16.70
N LYS A 66 5.20 -8.98 16.12
CA LYS A 66 6.34 -9.89 15.94
C LYS A 66 6.06 -11.09 15.03
N ASN A 67 5.06 -11.01 14.15
CA ASN A 67 4.84 -12.00 13.10
C ASN A 67 5.45 -11.54 11.78
N ASP A 68 5.83 -12.49 10.94
CA ASP A 68 6.16 -12.21 9.55
C ASP A 68 4.93 -12.36 8.66
N TYR A 69 4.97 -11.76 7.48
CA TYR A 69 3.86 -11.74 6.54
C TYR A 69 4.35 -11.88 5.10
N THR A 70 3.44 -12.30 4.22
CA THR A 70 3.72 -12.43 2.80
C THR A 70 2.64 -11.75 1.99
N LEU A 71 3.04 -10.99 0.97
CA LEU A 71 2.14 -10.53 -0.08
C LEU A 71 2.25 -11.44 -1.29
N HIS A 72 1.12 -11.91 -1.80
CA HIS A 72 1.01 -12.48 -3.13
C HIS A 72 0.43 -11.44 -4.08
N ILE A 73 1.24 -10.96 -5.00
CA ILE A 73 0.92 -9.84 -5.88
C ILE A 73 0.73 -10.36 -7.30
N LYS A 74 -0.48 -10.22 -7.83
CA LYS A 74 -0.79 -10.59 -9.21
C LYS A 74 -0.53 -9.41 -10.14
N LYS A 75 0.44 -9.54 -11.03
CA LYS A 75 0.81 -8.51 -12.02
C LYS A 75 -0.22 -8.41 -13.14
N LYS A 76 -0.28 -7.24 -13.80
CA LYS A 76 -1.05 -7.03 -15.05
C LYS A 76 -0.57 -7.96 -16.17
N SER A 77 0.70 -8.33 -16.17
CA SER A 77 1.29 -9.34 -17.06
C SER A 77 0.86 -10.78 -16.75
N ASN A 78 0.01 -11.00 -15.74
CA ASN A 78 -0.45 -12.29 -15.24
C ASN A 78 0.64 -13.15 -14.55
N ASN A 79 1.81 -12.57 -14.28
CA ASN A 79 2.82 -13.16 -13.40
C ASN A 79 2.48 -12.90 -11.92
N TYR A 80 3.04 -13.72 -11.04
CA TYR A 80 2.90 -13.55 -9.58
C TYR A 80 4.25 -13.17 -8.97
N ILE A 81 4.22 -12.25 -8.01
CA ILE A 81 5.37 -11.88 -7.19
C ILE A 81 5.02 -12.18 -5.73
N THR A 82 5.95 -12.82 -5.04
CA THR A 82 5.90 -12.99 -3.59
C THR A 82 6.78 -11.91 -2.95
N TYR A 83 6.20 -11.12 -2.04
CA TYR A 83 6.91 -10.08 -1.32
C TYR A 83 6.86 -10.37 0.17
N TYR A 84 8.01 -10.66 0.77
CA TYR A 84 8.11 -10.98 2.19
C TYR A 84 8.23 -9.71 3.04
N ILE A 85 7.48 -9.67 4.13
CA ILE A 85 7.43 -8.58 5.10
C ILE A 85 7.88 -9.14 6.44
N SER A 86 9.07 -8.72 6.88
CA SER A 86 9.57 -9.07 8.20
C SER A 86 8.80 -8.34 9.30
N SER A 87 8.67 -8.99 10.44
CA SER A 87 8.10 -8.49 11.70
C SER A 87 8.55 -7.11 12.16
N LYS A 88 9.73 -6.62 11.73
CA LYS A 88 10.20 -5.26 12.03
C LYS A 88 9.31 -4.15 11.45
N TYR A 89 8.49 -4.47 10.43
CA TYR A 89 7.52 -3.54 9.84
C TYR A 89 6.16 -3.61 10.52
N VAL A 90 5.98 -4.49 11.51
CA VAL A 90 4.73 -4.58 12.27
C VAL A 90 4.77 -3.59 13.42
N VAL A 91 3.87 -2.63 13.37
CA VAL A 91 3.72 -1.58 14.37
C VAL A 91 2.49 -1.90 15.23
N GLY A 92 2.72 -1.96 16.55
CA GLY A 92 1.65 -2.08 17.53
C GLY A 92 1.51 -0.80 18.33
N THR A 93 0.31 -0.21 18.33
CA THR A 93 -0.10 0.83 19.29
C THR A 93 -1.04 0.20 20.32
N ASN A 94 -1.48 0.99 21.31
CA ASN A 94 -2.41 0.49 22.34
C ASN A 94 -3.76 0.02 21.76
N ASP A 95 -4.14 0.53 20.60
CA ASP A 95 -5.48 0.33 20.02
C ASP A 95 -5.45 -0.40 18.67
N LEU A 96 -4.27 -0.56 18.04
CA LEU A 96 -4.16 -1.10 16.69
C LEU A 96 -2.84 -1.82 16.45
N VAL A 97 -2.88 -2.92 15.69
CA VAL A 97 -1.69 -3.56 15.11
C VAL A 97 -1.81 -3.49 13.59
N TYR A 98 -0.76 -3.05 12.92
CA TYR A 98 -0.71 -2.91 11.47
C TYR A 98 0.71 -3.09 10.94
N ILE A 99 0.83 -3.33 9.64
CA ILE A 99 2.11 -3.34 8.93
C ILE A 99 2.33 -1.95 8.34
N ALA A 100 3.52 -1.37 8.51
CA ALA A 100 3.90 -0.09 7.93
C ALA A 100 5.24 -0.21 7.18
N ILE A 101 5.19 -0.12 5.85
CA ILE A 101 6.36 -0.16 4.97
C ILE A 101 6.66 1.27 4.54
N GLY A 102 7.87 1.75 4.85
CA GLY A 102 8.34 3.11 4.52
C GLY A 102 8.20 4.14 5.65
N ASP A 103 7.73 3.73 6.83
CA ASP A 103 7.61 4.64 7.98
C ASP A 103 8.99 5.06 8.52
N THR A 104 9.18 6.36 8.66
CA THR A 104 10.28 7.14 9.26
C THR A 104 11.70 7.17 8.69
N GLN A 105 12.24 6.21 7.92
CA GLN A 105 13.65 6.35 7.42
C GLN A 105 13.97 5.81 6.02
N ASN A 106 13.05 5.11 5.35
CA ASN A 106 13.32 4.51 4.04
C ASN A 106 12.08 4.49 3.14
N GLY A 107 11.66 5.68 2.70
CA GLY A 107 10.54 5.86 1.77
C GLY A 107 10.76 5.20 0.39
N VAL A 108 12.01 4.90 0.01
CA VAL A 108 12.33 4.18 -1.24
C VAL A 108 11.64 2.82 -1.28
N MET A 109 11.57 2.10 -0.15
CA MET A 109 10.90 0.80 -0.09
C MET A 109 9.38 0.91 -0.33
N ALA A 110 8.74 1.94 0.23
CA ALA A 110 7.33 2.21 -0.02
C ALA A 110 7.07 2.60 -1.47
N ASN A 111 7.88 3.52 -2.03
CA ASN A 111 7.74 3.96 -3.41
C ASN A 111 7.91 2.78 -4.39
N ASN A 112 8.91 1.92 -4.15
CA ASN A 112 9.10 0.71 -4.95
C ASN A 112 7.94 -0.28 -4.82
N LEU A 113 7.38 -0.45 -3.62
CA LEU A 113 6.18 -1.26 -3.44
C LEU A 113 4.98 -0.65 -4.18
N ILE A 114 4.72 0.65 -4.04
CA ILE A 114 3.64 1.37 -4.74
C ILE A 114 3.77 1.19 -6.25
N ARG A 115 4.96 1.31 -6.82
CA ARG A 115 5.22 1.02 -8.23
C ARG A 115 4.89 -0.42 -8.61
N ILE A 116 5.26 -1.39 -7.77
CA ILE A 116 4.86 -2.79 -7.97
C ILE A 116 3.32 -2.90 -7.99
N LEU A 117 2.63 -2.23 -7.07
CA LEU A 117 1.15 -2.22 -6.97
C LEU A 117 0.51 -1.57 -8.21
N LEU A 118 1.05 -0.45 -8.69
CA LEU A 118 0.58 0.24 -9.90
C LEU A 118 0.65 -0.64 -11.16
N ASP A 119 1.58 -1.59 -11.20
CA ASP A 119 1.73 -2.59 -12.27
C ASP A 119 1.00 -3.93 -11.95
N SER A 120 0.12 -3.92 -10.94
CA SER A 120 -0.59 -5.10 -10.46
C SER A 120 -2.10 -4.98 -10.59
N VAL A 121 -2.79 -6.12 -10.52
CA VAL A 121 -4.26 -6.22 -10.54
C VAL A 121 -4.83 -6.52 -9.16
N SER A 122 -4.12 -7.27 -8.33
CA SER A 122 -4.54 -7.59 -6.97
C SER A 122 -3.35 -7.93 -6.07
N VAL A 123 -3.57 -7.82 -4.76
CA VAL A 123 -2.65 -8.21 -3.70
C VAL A 123 -3.42 -9.00 -2.65
N GLU A 124 -2.86 -10.12 -2.25
CA GLU A 124 -3.33 -10.90 -1.11
C GLU A 124 -2.28 -10.84 0.01
N LEU A 125 -2.73 -10.65 1.25
CA LEU A 125 -1.89 -10.64 2.45
C LEU A 125 -2.09 -11.93 3.23
N TYR A 126 -1.00 -12.61 3.57
CA TYR A 126 -0.97 -13.85 4.33
C TYR A 126 -0.10 -13.72 5.58
N ASP A 127 -0.47 -14.41 6.67
CA ASP A 127 0.44 -14.68 7.79
C ASP A 127 1.41 -15.82 7.48
N ASP A 128 2.22 -16.20 8.48
CA ASP A 128 3.21 -17.27 8.42
C ASP A 128 2.62 -18.69 8.40
N ASP A 129 1.35 -18.83 8.79
CA ASP A 129 0.57 -20.06 8.72
C ASP A 129 -0.21 -20.17 7.38
N ASP A 130 0.12 -19.34 6.38
CA ASP A 130 -0.56 -19.23 5.09
C ASP A 130 -2.07 -18.89 5.19
N ILE A 131 -2.48 -18.22 6.28
CA ILE A 131 -3.87 -17.76 6.46
C ILE A 131 -4.06 -16.44 5.73
N LEU A 132 -5.07 -16.38 4.85
CA LEU A 132 -5.45 -15.15 4.15
C LEU A 132 -6.01 -14.13 5.15
N LEU A 133 -5.39 -12.94 5.19
CA LEU A 133 -5.76 -11.82 6.05
C LEU A 133 -6.41 -10.67 5.28
N GLY A 134 -6.22 -10.60 3.97
CA GLY A 134 -6.83 -9.57 3.14
C GLY A 134 -6.61 -9.78 1.65
N ASN A 135 -7.58 -9.36 0.84
CA ASN A 135 -7.52 -9.41 -0.62
C ASN A 135 -7.94 -8.06 -1.22
N TYR A 136 -6.98 -7.39 -1.86
CA TYR A 136 -7.13 -6.02 -2.36
C TYR A 136 -7.11 -6.01 -3.88
N ASN A 137 -8.19 -5.52 -4.49
CA ASN A 137 -8.25 -5.27 -5.93
C ASN A 137 -7.64 -3.91 -6.25
N LEU A 138 -6.61 -3.86 -7.10
CA LEU A 138 -5.84 -2.64 -7.35
C LEU A 138 -6.35 -1.80 -8.53
N LYS A 139 -7.45 -2.21 -9.17
CA LYS A 139 -8.11 -1.38 -10.19
C LYS A 139 -8.47 -0.02 -9.60
N GLY A 140 -8.16 1.06 -10.31
CA GLY A 140 -8.43 2.42 -9.85
C GLY A 140 -7.30 3.07 -9.04
N LEU A 141 -6.23 2.33 -8.69
CA LEU A 141 -5.15 2.90 -7.87
C LEU A 141 -4.44 4.05 -8.57
N GLN A 142 -4.11 3.88 -9.85
CA GLN A 142 -3.39 4.89 -10.62
C GLN A 142 -4.26 6.14 -10.81
N GLU A 143 -5.54 5.95 -11.07
CA GLU A 143 -6.53 7.03 -11.18
C GLU A 143 -6.66 7.78 -9.85
N ALA A 144 -6.79 7.07 -8.73
CA ALA A 144 -6.88 7.67 -7.40
C ALA A 144 -5.62 8.50 -7.07
N LEU A 145 -4.43 8.02 -7.42
CA LEU A 145 -3.19 8.78 -7.25
C LEU A 145 -3.14 10.03 -8.14
N LYS A 146 -3.42 9.88 -9.45
CA LYS A 146 -3.36 11.00 -10.41
C LYS A 146 -4.40 12.09 -10.13
N GLU A 147 -5.63 11.71 -9.78
CA GLU A 147 -6.69 12.67 -9.46
C GLU A 147 -6.37 13.54 -8.24
N ASN A 148 -5.56 13.02 -7.30
CA ASN A 148 -5.28 13.69 -6.04
C ASN A 148 -3.87 14.31 -5.94
N LEU A 149 -2.90 13.80 -6.70
CA LEU A 149 -1.50 14.24 -6.63
C LEU A 149 -0.96 14.75 -7.98
N GLY A 150 -1.72 14.61 -9.07
CA GLY A 150 -1.22 14.91 -10.42
C GLY A 150 -0.21 13.88 -10.93
N ASP A 151 0.42 14.18 -12.05
CA ASP A 151 1.49 13.35 -12.64
C ASP A 151 2.83 13.66 -11.96
N THR A 152 3.29 12.79 -11.05
CA THR A 152 4.51 13.01 -10.25
C THR A 152 5.50 11.87 -10.39
N GLU A 153 6.81 12.17 -10.40
CA GLU A 153 7.81 11.19 -10.80
C GLU A 153 8.06 10.08 -9.76
N TRP A 154 7.73 10.31 -8.49
CA TRP A 154 8.16 9.46 -7.38
C TRP A 154 7.49 8.09 -7.32
N TYR A 155 6.30 7.92 -7.91
CA TYR A 155 5.64 6.61 -8.07
C TYR A 155 5.69 6.05 -9.50
N ASP A 156 6.13 6.86 -10.47
CA ASP A 156 6.26 6.46 -11.88
C ASP A 156 7.66 5.92 -12.21
N LYS A 157 8.70 6.34 -11.48
CA LYS A 157 10.09 5.91 -11.69
C LYS A 157 10.58 4.94 -10.61
N GLU A 158 11.51 4.07 -11.00
CA GLU A 158 12.33 3.35 -10.01
C GLU A 158 13.24 4.33 -9.30
N ILE A 159 13.25 4.28 -7.96
CA ILE A 159 14.22 5.04 -7.18
C ILE A 159 15.33 4.08 -6.80
N GLU A 160 16.52 4.30 -7.37
CA GLU A 160 17.73 3.54 -7.01
C GLU A 160 18.14 3.86 -5.56
N ASN A 161 18.51 2.82 -4.80
CA ASN A 161 19.00 2.93 -3.43
C ASN A 161 20.39 3.59 -3.37
#